data_AF-A0A8S0WYV5-F1
#
_entry.id   AF-A0A8S0WYV5-F1
#
_cell.length_a   1.000
_cell.length_b   1.000
_cell.length_c   1.000
_cell.angle_alpha   90.00
_cell.angle_beta   90.00
_cell.angle_gamma   90.00
#
_symmetry.space_group_name_H-M   'P 1'
#
loop_
_entity.id
_entity.type
_entity.pdbx_description
1 polymer ?
#
loop_
_entity_poly.entity_id
_entity_poly.type
_entity_poly.pdbx_seq_one_letter_code
_entity_poly.pdbx_strand_id
1 'polypeptide(L)'
;MSSIYDTSSWVDTWAAAIVAEPASRETIAARLKDLLAGKSIGGVPGILASQKPKDMLSQFVRTAQWDFKPAALDDVWHAVFDIAKGHGWTEHFRDETYYWTEQYLLNVAWDALSDDEDSDEGGEEYDNSWITCAMGAARLFSLGYGYSAFAWNALLDGLGLGGEERNSDSMRIGACAQLLGAGRRIKLHLLGGGEERHTPGFAGRHLDAQPKEKRADWEKNGAETWANFLKMLVDEQQRAGSRAAALLKASFVELFKS
;
A
#
# COMPACT_ATOMS: atom_id res chain seq x y z
N MET A 1 -18.02 22.67 14.10
CA MET A 1 -16.86 21.84 13.70
C MET A 1 -17.39 20.44 13.50
N SER A 2 -17.52 20.02 12.24
CA SER A 2 -18.04 18.70 11.88
C SER A 2 -17.00 17.65 12.23
N SER A 3 -17.40 16.64 13.00
CA SER A 3 -16.61 15.45 13.30
C SER A 3 -16.14 14.78 12.01
N ILE A 4 -14.88 14.37 11.96
CA ILE A 4 -14.22 13.68 10.84
C ILE A 4 -14.67 12.20 10.73
N TYR A 5 -15.60 11.75 11.57
CA TYR A 5 -15.95 10.34 11.74
C TYR A 5 -17.27 9.86 11.09
N ASP A 6 -18.00 10.68 10.33
CA ASP A 6 -19.31 10.26 9.78
C ASP A 6 -19.28 9.77 8.30
N THR A 7 -18.08 9.67 7.71
CA THR A 7 -17.90 9.13 6.34
C THR A 7 -17.57 7.64 6.29
N SER A 8 -17.35 6.98 7.43
CA SER A 8 -16.90 5.58 7.51
C SER A 8 -18.01 4.56 7.22
N SER A 9 -19.25 4.80 7.66
CA SER A 9 -20.27 3.73 7.71
C SER A 9 -20.63 3.13 6.34
N TRP A 10 -20.72 3.93 5.28
CA TRP A 10 -21.07 3.40 3.96
C TRP A 10 -19.87 2.75 3.25
N VAL A 11 -18.66 3.26 3.49
CA VAL A 11 -17.42 2.72 2.90
C VAL A 11 -17.16 1.33 3.46
N ASP A 12 -17.30 1.16 4.78
CA ASP A 12 -17.06 -0.11 5.46
C ASP A 12 -18.09 -1.16 5.03
N THR A 13 -19.36 -0.76 4.91
CA THR A 13 -20.42 -1.67 4.41
C THR A 13 -20.22 -2.04 2.95
N TRP A 14 -19.78 -1.12 2.10
CA TRP A 14 -19.39 -1.43 0.72
C TRP A 14 -18.19 -2.37 0.66
N ALA A 15 -17.15 -2.11 1.45
CA ALA A 15 -15.94 -2.91 1.50
C ALA A 15 -16.28 -4.34 1.91
N ALA A 16 -17.06 -4.52 2.98
CA ALA A 16 -17.54 -5.82 3.43
C ALA A 16 -18.40 -6.53 2.36
N ALA A 17 -19.30 -5.81 1.68
CA ALA A 17 -20.17 -6.39 0.66
C ALA A 17 -19.42 -6.89 -0.57
N ILE A 18 -18.43 -6.13 -1.07
CA ILE A 18 -17.72 -6.53 -2.30
C ILE A 18 -16.81 -7.74 -2.05
N VAL A 19 -16.24 -7.88 -0.85
CA VAL A 19 -15.36 -8.99 -0.48
C VAL A 19 -16.07 -10.16 0.21
N ALA A 20 -17.40 -10.15 0.30
CA ALA A 20 -18.15 -11.27 0.87
C ALA A 20 -17.90 -12.58 0.09
N GLU A 21 -17.96 -13.75 0.75
CA GLU A 21 -17.73 -15.01 0.04
C GLU A 21 -18.87 -15.34 -0.95
N PRO A 22 -18.56 -15.90 -2.14
CA PRO A 22 -17.21 -16.15 -2.67
C PRO A 22 -16.51 -14.84 -3.09
N ALA A 23 -15.25 -14.68 -2.71
CA ALA A 23 -14.43 -13.53 -3.07
C ALA A 23 -13.35 -13.91 -4.10
N SER A 24 -13.42 -13.27 -5.27
CA SER A 24 -12.42 -13.34 -6.35
C SER A 24 -12.37 -11.99 -7.06
N ARG A 25 -11.31 -11.73 -7.83
CA ARG A 25 -11.23 -10.54 -8.70
C ARG A 25 -12.51 -10.26 -9.49
N GLU A 26 -13.07 -11.28 -10.15
CA GLU A 26 -14.25 -11.12 -11.00
C GLU A 26 -15.50 -10.78 -10.19
N THR A 27 -15.70 -11.47 -9.05
CA THR A 27 -16.87 -11.25 -8.20
C THR A 27 -16.79 -9.89 -7.49
N ILE A 28 -15.61 -9.50 -7.01
CA ILE A 28 -15.36 -8.18 -6.42
C ILE A 28 -15.61 -7.08 -7.46
N ALA A 29 -15.05 -7.21 -8.67
CA ALA A 29 -15.27 -6.24 -9.74
C ALA A 29 -16.74 -6.14 -10.16
N ALA A 30 -17.46 -7.26 -10.24
CA ALA A 30 -18.89 -7.27 -10.56
C ALA A 30 -19.72 -6.55 -9.48
N ARG A 31 -19.50 -6.87 -8.20
CA ARG A 31 -20.21 -6.24 -7.08
C ARG A 31 -19.93 -4.75 -6.99
N LEU A 32 -18.67 -4.34 -7.18
CA LEU A 32 -18.30 -2.93 -7.18
C LEU A 32 -18.96 -2.17 -8.35
N LYS A 33 -18.99 -2.77 -9.56
CA LYS A 33 -19.73 -2.20 -10.70
C LYS A 33 -21.23 -2.07 -10.43
N ASP A 34 -21.83 -3.08 -9.80
CA ASP A 34 -23.25 -3.06 -9.48
C ASP A 34 -23.61 -1.98 -8.45
N LEU A 35 -22.79 -1.82 -7.40
CA LEU A 35 -22.95 -0.72 -6.43
C LEU A 35 -22.82 0.65 -7.11
N LEU A 36 -21.83 0.82 -7.99
CA LEU A 36 -21.64 2.04 -8.79
C LEU A 36 -22.76 2.28 -9.82
N ALA A 37 -23.52 1.26 -10.19
CA ALA A 37 -24.70 1.36 -11.04
C ALA A 37 -25.99 1.60 -10.24
N GLY A 38 -25.90 1.76 -8.92
CA GLY A 38 -27.05 1.99 -8.02
C GLY A 38 -27.79 0.72 -7.63
N LYS A 39 -27.26 -0.47 -7.92
CA LYS A 39 -27.85 -1.74 -7.48
C LYS A 39 -27.43 -2.08 -6.06
N SER A 40 -28.27 -2.83 -5.35
CA SER A 40 -27.98 -3.34 -4.01
C SER A 40 -27.20 -4.65 -4.09
N ILE A 41 -26.20 -4.81 -3.21
CA ILE A 41 -25.41 -6.04 -3.05
C ILE A 41 -25.47 -6.48 -1.59
N GLY A 42 -26.01 -7.68 -1.33
CA GLY A 42 -26.09 -8.20 0.05
C GLY A 42 -26.90 -7.32 1.02
N GLY A 43 -27.87 -6.55 0.50
CA GLY A 43 -28.64 -5.57 1.28
C GLY A 43 -27.96 -4.21 1.45
N VAL A 44 -26.72 -4.05 0.97
CA VAL A 44 -26.02 -2.76 0.94
C VAL A 44 -26.45 -1.99 -0.29
N PRO A 45 -27.02 -0.78 -0.15
CA PRO A 45 -27.46 0.02 -1.28
C PRO A 45 -26.27 0.53 -2.09
N GLY A 46 -26.42 0.52 -3.42
CA GLY A 46 -25.52 1.22 -4.34
C GLY A 46 -25.72 2.74 -4.30
N ILE A 47 -25.07 3.44 -5.23
CA ILE A 47 -25.14 4.89 -5.30
C ILE A 47 -26.56 5.41 -5.59
N LEU A 48 -26.86 6.61 -5.10
CA LEU A 48 -28.07 7.36 -5.43
C LEU A 48 -27.95 7.98 -6.82
N ALA A 49 -29.08 8.22 -7.49
CA ALA A 49 -29.11 8.83 -8.82
C ALA A 49 -28.48 10.23 -8.89
N SER A 50 -28.39 10.95 -7.76
CA SER A 50 -27.74 12.26 -7.66
C SER A 50 -26.21 12.17 -7.52
N GLN A 51 -25.66 10.98 -7.26
CA GLN A 51 -24.24 10.76 -7.06
C GLN A 51 -23.54 10.35 -8.36
N LYS A 52 -22.27 10.75 -8.50
CA LYS A 52 -21.47 10.38 -9.66
C LYS A 52 -20.64 9.12 -9.33
N PRO A 53 -20.66 8.08 -10.18
CA PRO A 53 -19.88 6.86 -9.94
C PRO A 53 -18.39 7.12 -9.70
N LYS A 54 -17.78 8.01 -10.48
CA LYS A 54 -16.35 8.36 -10.34
C LYS A 54 -16.05 8.92 -8.95
N ASP A 55 -16.87 9.84 -8.47
CA ASP A 55 -16.66 10.52 -7.19
C ASP A 55 -16.88 9.55 -6.01
N MET A 56 -17.89 8.67 -6.12
CA MET A 56 -18.14 7.63 -5.13
C MET A 56 -17.01 6.60 -5.05
N LEU A 57 -16.51 6.15 -6.21
CA LEU A 57 -15.36 5.25 -6.25
C LEU A 57 -14.09 5.94 -5.74
N SER A 58 -13.89 7.23 -6.04
CA SER A 58 -12.77 8.04 -5.52
C SER A 58 -12.80 8.08 -3.99
N GLN A 59 -13.93 8.42 -3.40
CA GLN A 59 -14.08 8.43 -1.94
C GLN A 59 -13.84 7.04 -1.35
N PHE A 60 -14.42 5.99 -1.95
CA PHE A 60 -14.21 4.61 -1.52
C PHE A 60 -12.72 4.22 -1.52
N VAL A 61 -11.99 4.50 -2.60
CA VAL A 61 -10.55 4.18 -2.71
C VAL A 61 -9.72 4.96 -1.70
N ARG A 62 -10.05 6.24 -1.46
CA ARG A 62 -9.31 7.07 -0.49
C ARG A 62 -9.47 6.58 0.94
N THR A 63 -10.66 6.14 1.32
CA THR A 63 -11.00 5.96 2.74
C THR A 63 -11.10 4.51 3.18
N ALA A 64 -11.26 3.54 2.28
CA ALA A 64 -11.43 2.14 2.67
C ALA A 64 -10.21 1.60 3.44
N GLN A 65 -10.48 1.03 4.61
CA GLN A 65 -9.52 0.28 5.41
C GLN A 65 -9.62 -1.19 5.05
N TRP A 66 -8.48 -1.84 4.85
CA TRP A 66 -8.42 -3.22 4.36
C TRP A 66 -7.82 -4.20 5.37
N ASP A 67 -7.53 -3.74 6.58
CA ASP A 67 -7.03 -4.55 7.70
C ASP A 67 -8.00 -5.66 8.11
N PHE A 68 -9.30 -5.46 7.93
CA PHE A 68 -10.32 -6.49 8.18
C PHE A 68 -10.28 -7.67 7.18
N LYS A 69 -9.76 -7.47 5.95
CA LYS A 69 -9.60 -8.56 4.96
C LYS A 69 -8.40 -8.33 4.03
N PRO A 70 -7.15 -8.42 4.54
CA PRO A 70 -5.96 -8.09 3.77
C PRO A 70 -5.73 -9.03 2.57
N ALA A 71 -6.22 -10.27 2.65
CA ALA A 71 -6.11 -11.26 1.59
C ALA A 71 -6.86 -10.88 0.29
N ALA A 72 -7.86 -9.99 0.37
CA ALA A 72 -8.63 -9.54 -0.80
C ALA A 72 -8.01 -8.31 -1.51
N LEU A 73 -6.95 -7.72 -0.94
CA LEU A 73 -6.46 -6.40 -1.32
C LEU A 73 -6.00 -6.33 -2.79
N ASP A 74 -5.32 -7.35 -3.28
CA ASP A 74 -4.90 -7.44 -4.68
C ASP A 74 -6.08 -7.46 -5.66
N ASP A 75 -7.08 -8.29 -5.35
CA ASP A 75 -8.27 -8.43 -6.17
C ASP A 75 -9.11 -7.14 -6.17
N VAL A 76 -9.15 -6.44 -5.04
CA VAL A 76 -9.75 -5.10 -4.94
C VAL A 76 -9.02 -4.09 -5.81
N TRP A 77 -7.69 -4.02 -5.74
CA TRP A 77 -6.91 -3.11 -6.59
C TRP A 77 -7.10 -3.41 -8.07
N HIS A 78 -7.07 -4.69 -8.44
CA HIS A 78 -7.41 -5.10 -9.80
C HIS A 78 -8.82 -4.64 -10.20
N ALA A 79 -9.83 -4.86 -9.35
CA ALA A 79 -11.20 -4.45 -9.62
C ALA A 79 -11.33 -2.93 -9.82
N VAL A 80 -10.73 -2.13 -8.94
CA VAL A 80 -10.71 -0.66 -9.04
C VAL A 80 -10.08 -0.22 -10.35
N PHE A 81 -8.90 -0.74 -10.69
CA PHE A 81 -8.19 -0.33 -11.90
C PHE A 81 -8.80 -0.90 -13.19
N ASP A 82 -9.48 -2.05 -13.16
CA ASP A 82 -10.24 -2.56 -14.29
C ASP A 82 -11.44 -1.66 -14.61
N ILE A 83 -12.16 -1.20 -13.57
CA ILE A 83 -13.24 -0.22 -13.72
C ILE A 83 -12.69 1.11 -14.22
N ALA A 84 -11.64 1.63 -13.58
CA ALA A 84 -11.02 2.88 -13.96
C ALA A 84 -10.56 2.86 -15.43
N LYS A 85 -9.93 1.77 -15.87
CA LYS A 85 -9.51 1.58 -17.27
C LYS A 85 -10.70 1.59 -18.22
N GLY A 86 -11.78 0.90 -17.89
CA GLY A 86 -13.01 0.87 -18.71
C GLY A 86 -13.65 2.24 -18.93
N HIS A 87 -13.39 3.19 -18.04
CA HIS A 87 -13.93 4.56 -18.09
C HIS A 87 -12.89 5.65 -18.39
N GLY A 88 -11.61 5.30 -18.59
CA GLY A 88 -10.54 6.27 -18.79
C GLY A 88 -10.17 7.09 -17.54
N TRP A 89 -10.36 6.52 -16.35
CA TRP A 89 -10.08 7.16 -15.05
C TRP A 89 -8.77 6.68 -14.40
N THR A 90 -7.93 5.92 -15.10
CA THR A 90 -6.73 5.28 -14.53
C THR A 90 -5.79 6.27 -13.83
N GLU A 91 -5.49 7.42 -14.46
CA GLU A 91 -4.63 8.47 -13.87
C GLU A 91 -5.24 9.00 -12.56
N HIS A 92 -6.54 9.32 -12.59
CA HIS A 92 -7.27 9.81 -11.43
C HIS A 92 -7.18 8.83 -10.25
N PHE A 93 -7.39 7.54 -10.48
CA PHE A 93 -7.34 6.54 -9.41
C PHE A 93 -5.93 6.22 -8.92
N ARG A 94 -4.90 6.48 -9.74
CA ARG A 94 -3.52 6.47 -9.26
C ARG A 94 -3.31 7.58 -8.21
N ASP A 95 -3.80 8.79 -8.47
CA ASP A 95 -3.75 9.87 -7.48
C ASP A 95 -4.55 9.52 -6.23
N GLU A 96 -5.69 8.83 -6.36
CA GLU A 96 -6.45 8.38 -5.18
C GLU A 96 -5.71 7.37 -4.32
N THR A 97 -4.95 6.45 -4.93
CA THR A 97 -4.09 5.55 -4.16
C THR A 97 -2.94 6.28 -3.48
N TYR A 98 -2.48 7.41 -4.04
CA TYR A 98 -1.49 8.27 -3.39
C TYR A 98 -2.07 8.88 -2.11
N TYR A 99 -3.27 9.48 -2.19
CA TYR A 99 -3.95 10.04 -1.02
C TYR A 99 -4.30 8.98 0.02
N TRP A 100 -4.75 7.79 -0.40
CA TRP A 100 -4.96 6.66 0.51
C TRP A 100 -3.67 6.34 1.28
N THR A 101 -2.54 6.24 0.57
CA THR A 101 -1.27 5.93 1.20
C THR A 101 -0.80 7.05 2.14
N GLU A 102 -1.02 8.31 1.77
CA GLU A 102 -0.78 9.46 2.66
C GLU A 102 -1.62 9.33 3.95
N GLN A 103 -2.91 9.06 3.85
CA GLN A 103 -3.77 8.97 5.03
C GLN A 103 -3.31 7.92 6.05
N TYR A 104 -2.76 6.80 5.57
CA TYR A 104 -2.42 5.66 6.42
C TYR A 104 -0.92 5.49 6.70
N LEU A 105 -0.02 6.15 5.95
CA LEU A 105 1.44 6.10 6.15
C LEU A 105 2.10 7.46 6.37
N LEU A 106 1.36 8.58 6.42
CA LEU A 106 1.94 9.91 6.67
C LEU A 106 2.60 10.01 8.05
N ASN A 107 2.05 9.33 9.05
CA ASN A 107 2.59 9.30 10.40
C ASN A 107 3.40 8.03 10.64
N VAL A 108 4.30 8.09 11.62
CA VAL A 108 4.94 6.89 12.19
C VAL A 108 3.88 5.97 12.81
N ALA A 109 4.20 4.69 12.92
CA ALA A 109 3.35 3.74 13.63
C ALA A 109 3.19 4.17 15.11
N TRP A 110 2.09 3.77 15.74
CA TRP A 110 1.76 4.25 17.10
C TRP A 110 2.75 3.71 18.13
N ASP A 111 3.19 2.46 17.96
CA ASP A 111 4.27 1.84 18.75
C ASP A 111 5.64 2.53 18.60
N ALA A 112 5.78 3.49 17.67
CA ALA A 112 6.95 4.37 17.58
C ALA A 112 6.80 5.65 18.41
N LEU A 113 5.58 5.98 18.87
CA LEU A 113 5.24 7.23 19.57
C LEU A 113 5.12 7.07 21.08
N SER A 114 4.88 5.86 21.59
CA SER A 114 4.65 5.59 23.01
C SER A 114 5.97 5.42 23.78
N ASP A 115 6.49 6.52 24.32
CA ASP A 115 7.43 6.49 25.47
C ASP A 115 6.68 6.34 26.81
N ASP A 116 5.34 6.33 26.80
CA ASP A 116 4.50 6.20 28.00
C ASP A 116 3.98 4.75 28.14
N GLU A 117 4.48 4.04 29.16
CA GLU A 117 4.18 2.64 29.52
C GLU A 117 2.70 2.35 29.90
N ASP A 118 1.76 3.28 29.66
CA ASP A 118 0.40 3.23 30.24
C ASP A 118 -0.76 3.29 29.22
N SER A 119 -0.53 3.26 27.90
CA SER A 119 -1.63 3.28 26.91
C SER A 119 -2.02 1.87 26.42
N ASP A 120 -2.64 1.08 27.31
CA ASP A 120 -3.12 -0.29 27.02
C ASP A 120 -4.38 -0.35 26.12
N GLU A 121 -4.95 0.78 25.67
CA GLU A 121 -6.22 0.78 24.92
C GLU A 121 -6.15 1.68 23.68
N GLY A 122 -5.67 1.14 22.55
CA GLY A 122 -5.87 1.76 21.23
C GLY A 122 -4.74 1.63 20.19
N GLY A 123 -3.53 1.22 20.59
CA GLY A 123 -2.36 1.19 19.68
C GLY A 123 -2.38 0.06 18.63
N GLU A 124 -2.87 -1.12 19.00
CA GLU A 124 -2.78 -2.31 18.13
C GLU A 124 -3.58 -2.17 16.82
N GLU A 125 -4.74 -1.49 16.85
CA GLU A 125 -5.58 -1.29 15.67
C GLU A 125 -4.89 -0.36 14.66
N TYR A 126 -4.30 0.75 15.15
CA TYR A 126 -3.58 1.70 14.31
C TYR A 126 -2.35 1.07 13.64
N ASP A 127 -1.60 0.26 14.38
CA ASP A 127 -0.41 -0.44 13.86
C ASP A 127 -0.79 -1.49 12.80
N ASN A 128 -1.91 -2.20 12.99
CA ASN A 128 -2.42 -3.13 11.98
C ASN A 128 -2.84 -2.41 10.69
N SER A 129 -3.50 -1.24 10.80
CA SER A 129 -3.85 -0.43 9.63
C SER A 129 -2.59 0.08 8.92
N TRP A 130 -1.55 0.48 9.66
CA TRP A 130 -0.26 0.93 9.11
C TRP A 130 0.44 -0.20 8.35
N ILE A 131 0.60 -1.38 8.96
CA ILE A 131 1.20 -2.56 8.33
C ILE A 131 0.41 -2.98 7.08
N THR A 132 -0.91 -2.99 7.18
CA THR A 132 -1.78 -3.34 6.04
C THR A 132 -1.64 -2.33 4.91
N CYS A 133 -1.53 -1.03 5.23
CA CYS A 133 -1.30 -0.01 4.22
C CYS A 133 0.06 -0.17 3.55
N ALA A 134 1.13 -0.41 4.32
CA ALA A 134 2.47 -0.67 3.80
C ALA A 134 2.47 -1.86 2.82
N MET A 135 1.78 -2.95 3.19
CA MET A 135 1.57 -4.10 2.30
C MET A 135 0.78 -3.70 1.05
N GLY A 136 -0.32 -2.96 1.19
CA GLY A 136 -1.14 -2.50 0.07
C GLY A 136 -0.38 -1.60 -0.91
N ALA A 137 0.45 -0.69 -0.42
CA ALA A 137 1.33 0.14 -1.23
C ALA A 137 2.37 -0.70 -1.99
N ALA A 138 2.93 -1.73 -1.35
CA ALA A 138 3.83 -2.67 -2.00
C ALA A 138 3.13 -3.41 -3.16
N ARG A 139 1.92 -3.89 -2.92
CA ARG A 139 1.11 -4.58 -3.94
C ARG A 139 0.75 -3.65 -5.09
N LEU A 140 0.30 -2.42 -4.81
CA LEU A 140 0.05 -1.40 -5.83
C LEU A 140 1.28 -1.16 -6.71
N PHE A 141 2.48 -1.12 -6.12
CA PHE A 141 3.70 -0.95 -6.89
C PHE A 141 3.99 -2.18 -7.75
N SER A 142 3.98 -3.37 -7.15
CA SER A 142 4.25 -4.63 -7.84
C SER A 142 3.31 -4.86 -9.03
N LEU A 143 2.02 -4.53 -8.87
CA LEU A 143 0.99 -4.65 -9.91
C LEU A 143 1.09 -3.55 -10.98
N GLY A 144 1.96 -2.56 -10.80
CA GLY A 144 2.18 -1.48 -11.75
C GLY A 144 1.07 -0.44 -11.73
N TYR A 145 0.41 -0.23 -10.58
CA TYR A 145 -0.64 0.77 -10.41
C TYR A 145 -0.11 2.09 -9.87
N GLY A 146 0.87 2.05 -8.98
CA GLY A 146 1.57 3.24 -8.47
C GLY A 146 2.31 2.95 -7.18
N TYR A 147 3.17 3.89 -6.77
CA TYR A 147 3.86 3.85 -5.49
C TYR A 147 4.07 5.27 -4.97
N SER A 148 3.56 5.56 -3.77
CA SER A 148 3.59 6.92 -3.21
C SER A 148 4.95 7.26 -2.62
N ALA A 149 5.24 8.55 -2.49
CA ALA A 149 6.42 9.02 -1.76
C ALA A 149 6.34 8.64 -0.27
N PHE A 150 5.13 8.62 0.31
CA PHE A 150 4.91 8.22 1.70
C PHE A 150 5.24 6.76 1.95
N ALA A 151 4.90 5.85 1.03
CA ALA A 151 5.27 4.44 1.15
C ALA A 151 6.79 4.24 1.16
N TRP A 152 7.50 5.02 0.35
CA TRP A 152 8.95 4.98 0.33
C TRP A 152 9.59 5.53 1.58
N ASN A 153 9.11 6.67 2.09
CA ASN A 153 9.61 7.21 3.34
C ASN A 153 9.37 6.20 4.46
N ALA A 154 8.17 5.61 4.53
CA ALA A 154 7.85 4.52 5.46
C ALA A 154 8.79 3.30 5.31
N LEU A 155 9.19 2.95 4.07
CA LEU A 155 10.21 1.91 3.83
C LEU A 155 11.57 2.31 4.40
N LEU A 156 12.03 3.55 4.13
CA LEU A 156 13.30 4.04 4.64
C LEU A 156 13.30 4.12 6.17
N ASP A 157 12.23 4.62 6.77
CA ASP A 157 12.08 4.78 8.21
C ASP A 157 12.10 3.42 8.91
N GLY A 158 11.33 2.44 8.40
CA GLY A 158 11.33 1.08 8.95
C GLY A 158 12.67 0.33 8.76
N LEU A 159 13.48 0.73 7.79
CA LEU A 159 14.86 0.27 7.63
C LEU A 159 15.88 1.08 8.46
N GLY A 160 15.45 2.07 9.25
CA GLY A 160 16.36 2.95 9.99
C GLY A 160 17.24 3.83 9.10
N LEU A 161 16.81 4.09 7.86
CA LEU A 161 17.50 4.92 6.86
C LEU A 161 16.92 6.35 6.77
N GLY A 162 15.80 6.62 7.44
CA GLY A 162 15.10 7.90 7.42
C GLY A 162 15.70 9.03 8.27
N GLY A 163 16.60 8.72 9.22
CA GLY A 163 17.17 9.68 10.16
C GLY A 163 17.17 9.17 11.62
N GLU A 164 17.46 10.04 12.59
CA GLU A 164 17.57 9.70 14.02
C GLU A 164 16.23 9.54 14.78
N GLU A 165 15.08 9.50 14.10
CA GLU A 165 13.78 9.46 14.77
C GLU A 165 13.12 8.09 14.67
N ARG A 166 12.81 7.52 15.86
CA ARG A 166 11.75 6.56 16.18
C ARG A 166 11.48 5.47 15.12
N ASN A 167 12.05 4.28 15.35
CA ASN A 167 11.76 3.06 14.58
C ASN A 167 11.14 1.99 15.50
N SER A 168 9.99 1.45 15.12
CA SER A 168 9.21 0.47 15.89
C SER A 168 9.09 -0.88 15.19
N ASP A 169 8.53 -1.88 15.88
CA ASP A 169 8.32 -3.21 15.28
C ASP A 169 7.32 -3.17 14.12
N SER A 170 6.28 -2.34 14.20
CA SER A 170 5.31 -2.17 13.11
C SER A 170 5.94 -1.54 11.87
N MET A 171 6.80 -0.53 12.05
CA MET A 171 7.55 0.09 10.95
C MET A 171 8.51 -0.90 10.28
N ARG A 172 9.24 -1.69 11.09
CA ARG A 172 10.08 -2.80 10.59
C ARG A 172 9.25 -3.80 9.81
N ILE A 173 8.13 -4.27 10.35
CA ILE A 173 7.26 -5.25 9.69
C ILE A 173 6.75 -4.71 8.35
N GLY A 174 6.25 -3.47 8.30
CA GLY A 174 5.75 -2.90 7.04
C GLY A 174 6.85 -2.63 6.01
N ALA A 175 8.05 -2.18 6.42
CA ALA A 175 9.20 -2.09 5.51
C ALA A 175 9.53 -3.46 4.88
N CYS A 176 9.41 -4.53 5.65
CA CYS A 176 9.67 -5.88 5.17
C CYS A 176 8.57 -6.40 4.27
N ALA A 177 7.31 -6.11 4.59
CA ALA A 177 6.17 -6.36 3.70
C ALA A 177 6.36 -5.63 2.36
N GLN A 178 6.89 -4.40 2.39
CA GLN A 178 7.20 -3.64 1.17
C GLN A 178 8.31 -4.28 0.33
N LEU A 179 9.41 -4.70 0.95
CA LEU A 179 10.50 -5.39 0.23
C LEU A 179 10.06 -6.76 -0.29
N LEU A 180 9.18 -7.48 0.42
CA LEU A 180 8.57 -8.72 -0.07
C LEU A 180 7.67 -8.48 -1.26
N GLY A 181 6.70 -7.57 -1.10
CA GLY A 181 5.65 -7.34 -2.06
C GLY A 181 6.17 -6.69 -3.34
N ALA A 182 7.14 -5.78 -3.22
CA ALA A 182 7.60 -4.93 -4.31
C ALA A 182 9.11 -4.96 -4.56
N GLY A 183 9.90 -5.76 -3.83
CA GLY A 183 11.37 -5.70 -3.86
C GLY A 183 11.99 -5.84 -5.23
N ARG A 184 11.43 -6.69 -6.11
CA ARG A 184 11.89 -6.81 -7.50
C ARG A 184 11.74 -5.51 -8.28
N ARG A 185 10.62 -4.81 -8.10
CA ARG A 185 10.32 -3.54 -8.79
C ARG A 185 11.08 -2.36 -8.17
N ILE A 186 11.25 -2.36 -6.85
CA ILE A 186 12.13 -1.43 -6.12
C ILE A 186 13.57 -1.58 -6.61
N LYS A 187 14.10 -2.80 -6.68
CA LYS A 187 15.43 -3.08 -7.21
C LYS A 187 15.57 -2.63 -8.66
N LEU A 188 14.58 -2.92 -9.50
CA LEU A 188 14.58 -2.45 -10.90
C LEU A 188 14.67 -0.92 -10.97
N HIS A 189 13.88 -0.22 -10.15
CA HIS A 189 13.90 1.24 -10.06
C HIS A 189 15.27 1.77 -9.64
N LEU A 190 15.85 1.22 -8.58
CA LEU A 190 17.15 1.64 -8.05
C LEU A 190 18.26 1.49 -9.11
N LEU A 191 18.25 0.40 -9.88
CA LEU A 191 19.23 0.13 -10.93
C LEU A 191 19.04 0.97 -12.20
N GLY A 192 18.19 2.02 -12.15
CA GLY A 192 17.88 2.86 -13.31
C GLY A 192 17.08 2.13 -14.40
N GLY A 193 16.49 0.98 -14.04
CA GLY A 193 15.60 0.23 -14.90
C GLY A 193 14.19 0.82 -14.95
N GLY A 194 13.49 0.50 -16.02
CA GLY A 194 12.11 0.91 -16.28
C GLY A 194 11.63 0.26 -17.57
N GLU A 195 10.33 0.23 -17.77
CA GLU A 195 9.77 -0.24 -19.04
C GLU A 195 9.80 0.92 -20.06
N GLU A 196 10.12 0.66 -21.33
CA GLU A 196 9.98 1.67 -22.40
C GLU A 196 8.55 2.21 -22.50
N ARG A 197 7.59 1.41 -22.01
CA ARG A 197 6.22 1.81 -21.76
C ARG A 197 6.17 2.43 -20.38
N HIS A 198 6.11 3.75 -20.31
CA HIS A 198 5.67 4.59 -19.19
C HIS A 198 4.77 3.89 -18.14
N THR A 199 5.34 3.02 -17.32
CA THR A 199 4.58 2.34 -16.27
C THR A 199 4.53 3.25 -15.05
N PRO A 200 3.48 3.19 -14.23
CA PRO A 200 3.46 3.92 -12.97
C PRO A 200 4.69 3.58 -12.13
N GLY A 201 5.38 4.63 -11.72
CA GLY A 201 6.59 4.59 -10.93
C GLY A 201 6.37 5.30 -9.60
N PHE A 202 7.39 6.04 -9.21
CA PHE A 202 7.56 6.56 -7.86
C PHE A 202 6.94 7.95 -7.68
N ALA A 203 6.25 8.20 -6.56
CA ALA A 203 5.71 9.51 -6.19
C ALA A 203 4.85 10.17 -7.29
N GLY A 204 3.96 9.39 -7.90
CA GLY A 204 3.09 9.87 -9.00
C GLY A 204 3.81 10.03 -10.35
N ARG A 205 5.10 9.68 -10.44
CA ARG A 205 5.86 9.70 -11.70
C ARG A 205 5.87 8.33 -12.36
N HIS A 206 6.28 8.27 -13.63
CA HIS A 206 6.45 7.01 -14.35
C HIS A 206 7.82 6.39 -14.05
N LEU A 207 7.89 5.05 -14.10
CA LEU A 207 9.13 4.27 -14.00
C LEU A 207 9.77 4.21 -15.39
N ASP A 208 10.36 5.32 -15.79
CA ASP A 208 11.05 5.42 -17.07
C ASP A 208 12.49 4.91 -16.96
N ALA A 209 12.95 4.20 -17.99
CA ALA A 209 14.34 3.80 -18.08
C ALA A 209 15.26 5.04 -18.13
N GLN A 210 16.36 4.99 -17.37
CA GLN A 210 17.32 6.09 -17.37
C GLN A 210 18.02 6.24 -18.74
N PRO A 211 18.44 7.45 -19.12
CA PRO A 211 19.23 7.67 -20.34
C PRO A 211 20.45 6.77 -20.38
N LYS A 212 20.78 6.23 -21.56
CA LYS A 212 21.87 5.25 -21.75
C LYS A 212 23.21 5.75 -21.22
N GLU A 213 23.44 7.05 -21.33
CA GLU A 213 24.69 7.73 -20.95
C GLU A 213 24.89 7.77 -19.43
N LYS A 214 23.81 7.66 -18.64
CA LYS A 214 23.85 7.67 -17.16
C LYS A 214 23.66 6.29 -16.55
N ARG A 215 23.37 5.27 -17.36
CA ARG A 215 22.95 3.94 -16.89
C ARG A 215 23.98 3.30 -15.96
N ALA A 216 25.27 3.41 -16.29
CA ALA A 216 26.34 2.82 -15.48
C ALA A 216 26.42 3.44 -14.08
N ASP A 217 26.28 4.77 -13.97
CA ASP A 217 26.28 5.46 -12.67
C ASP A 217 25.04 5.08 -11.85
N TRP A 218 23.88 4.97 -12.49
CA TRP A 218 22.64 4.51 -11.84
C TRP A 218 22.73 3.06 -11.37
N GLU A 219 23.24 2.16 -12.21
CA GLU A 219 23.42 0.75 -11.85
C GLU A 219 24.35 0.60 -10.65
N LYS A 220 25.45 1.37 -10.62
CA LYS A 220 26.38 1.39 -9.49
C LYS A 220 25.73 1.93 -8.21
N ASN A 221 25.18 3.15 -8.25
CA ASN A 221 24.57 3.78 -7.08
C ASN A 221 23.35 2.99 -6.59
N GLY A 222 22.57 2.43 -7.52
CA GLY A 222 21.43 1.57 -7.26
C GLY A 222 21.82 0.25 -6.61
N ALA A 223 22.91 -0.38 -7.05
CA ALA A 223 23.44 -1.59 -6.43
C ALA A 223 23.94 -1.32 -5.00
N GLU A 224 24.63 -0.20 -4.78
CA GLU A 224 25.06 0.24 -3.44
C GLU A 224 23.85 0.49 -2.53
N THR A 225 22.83 1.21 -3.02
CA THR A 225 21.58 1.46 -2.27
C THR A 225 20.85 0.16 -1.95
N TRP A 226 20.75 -0.76 -2.91
CA TRP A 226 20.10 -2.05 -2.70
C TRP A 226 20.85 -2.92 -1.68
N ALA A 227 22.19 -2.92 -1.72
CA ALA A 227 23.00 -3.62 -0.73
C ALA A 227 22.78 -3.03 0.68
N ASN A 228 22.67 -1.71 0.80
CA ASN A 228 22.35 -1.05 2.06
C ASN A 228 20.94 -1.44 2.56
N PHE A 229 19.94 -1.52 1.68
CA PHE A 229 18.60 -1.98 2.07
C PHE A 229 18.65 -3.38 2.66
N LEU A 230 19.33 -4.32 1.99
CA LEU A 230 19.46 -5.69 2.47
C LEU A 230 20.22 -5.78 3.80
N LYS A 231 21.27 -4.97 3.97
CA LYS A 231 22.02 -4.90 5.22
C LYS A 231 21.14 -4.38 6.35
N MET A 232 20.51 -3.23 6.17
CA MET A 232 19.65 -2.62 7.19
C MET A 232 18.49 -3.52 7.56
N LEU A 233 17.93 -4.23 6.59
CA LEU A 233 16.90 -5.22 6.82
C LEU A 233 17.38 -6.34 7.76
N VAL A 234 18.61 -6.82 7.61
CA VAL A 234 19.22 -7.80 8.52
C VAL A 234 19.56 -7.20 9.89
N ASP A 235 20.04 -5.96 9.92
CA ASP A 235 20.40 -5.28 11.17
C ASP A 235 19.15 -4.98 12.01
N GLU A 236 18.07 -4.51 11.39
CA GLU A 236 16.78 -4.27 12.05
C GLU A 236 16.09 -5.58 12.46
N GLN A 237 16.26 -6.67 11.71
CA GLN A 237 15.81 -8.00 12.13
C GLN A 237 16.40 -8.45 13.47
N GLN A 238 17.68 -8.13 13.72
CA GLN A 238 18.34 -8.49 14.97
C GLN A 238 17.84 -7.67 16.16
N ARG A 239 17.27 -6.50 15.90
CA ARG A 239 16.70 -5.58 16.90
C ARG A 239 15.21 -5.83 17.15
N ALA A 240 14.54 -6.49 16.23
CA ALA A 240 13.10 -6.71 16.28
C ALA A 240 12.73 -7.67 17.43
N GLY A 241 11.60 -7.41 18.10
CA GLY A 241 11.05 -8.31 19.10
C GLY A 241 10.75 -9.71 18.53
N SER A 242 10.45 -10.69 19.39
CA SER A 242 10.23 -12.09 18.99
C SER A 242 9.15 -12.28 17.92
N ARG A 243 8.14 -11.41 17.89
CA ARG A 243 7.03 -11.40 16.91
C ARG A 243 7.48 -10.91 15.53
N ALA A 244 8.17 -9.77 15.48
CA ALA A 244 8.72 -9.24 14.25
C ALA A 244 9.81 -10.18 13.69
N ALA A 245 10.72 -10.69 14.51
CA ALA A 245 11.74 -11.66 14.09
C ALA A 245 11.14 -12.92 13.40
N ALA A 246 10.00 -13.42 13.88
CA ALA A 246 9.31 -14.57 13.29
C ALA A 246 8.71 -14.26 11.91
N LEU A 247 8.03 -13.13 11.76
CA LEU A 247 7.45 -12.68 10.48
C LEU A 247 8.56 -12.40 9.45
N LEU A 248 9.60 -11.69 9.88
CA LEU A 248 10.74 -11.32 9.05
C LEU A 248 11.53 -12.53 8.54
N LYS A 249 11.69 -13.57 9.37
CA LYS A 249 12.33 -14.82 8.96
C LYS A 249 11.53 -15.55 7.88
N ALA A 250 10.20 -15.54 7.97
CA ALA A 250 9.33 -16.13 6.95
C ALA A 250 9.46 -15.38 5.61
N SER A 251 9.49 -14.05 5.67
CA SER A 251 9.68 -13.15 4.53
C SER A 251 10.98 -13.43 3.75
N PHE A 252 12.12 -13.53 4.45
CA PHE A 252 13.42 -13.75 3.82
C PHE A 252 13.53 -15.07 3.08
N VAL A 253 12.92 -16.14 3.61
CA VAL A 253 12.99 -17.46 3.00
C VAL A 253 12.31 -17.49 1.64
N GLU A 254 11.34 -16.63 1.36
CA GLU A 254 10.68 -16.53 0.05
C GLU A 254 11.43 -15.61 -0.93
N LEU A 255 12.00 -14.48 -0.46
CA LEU A 255 12.76 -13.53 -1.30
C LEU A 255 13.99 -14.14 -1.97
N PHE A 256 14.69 -15.06 -1.28
CA PHE A 256 15.92 -15.68 -1.77
C PHE A 256 15.72 -17.04 -2.47
N LYS A 257 14.47 -17.47 -2.68
CA LYS A 257 14.12 -18.68 -3.46
C LYS A 257 13.74 -18.38 -4.92
N SER A 258 13.85 -17.14 -5.37
CA SER A 258 13.35 -16.65 -6.66
C SER A 258 14.43 -16.00 -7.51
#